data_AF-A0A6J3BQT0-F1
#
_entry.id   AF-A0A6J3BQT0-F1
#
_cell.length_a   1.000
_cell.length_b   1.000
_cell.length_c   1.000
_cell.angle_alpha   90.00
_cell.angle_beta   90.00
_cell.angle_gamma   90.00
#
_symmetry.space_group_name_H-M   'P 1'
#
loop_
_entity.id
_entity.type
_entity.pdbx_description
1 polymer ?
#
loop_
_entity_poly.entity_id
_entity_poly.type
_entity_poly.pdbx_seq_one_letter_code
_entity_poly.pdbx_strand_id
1 'polypeptide(L)'
;MIKRYVSIVLKLFGLGMVIGAGGLWAGAAVKTRSKYRDEQTLVGGAIWSQTIIPIGFMISKIAKEELDKFVQAYFLVSGVIILVSTGAFLIYGECKTMKTRVRREIELSITQLRVIETYDRIYLSIGILCLLAGLLALADLVILLC
;
A
#
# COMPACT_ATOMS: atom_id res chain seq x y z
N MET A 1 16.81 -22.06 9.80
CA MET A 1 15.47 -22.04 10.45
C MET A 1 15.02 -20.63 10.82
N ILE A 2 15.79 -19.85 11.60
CA ILE A 2 15.38 -18.52 12.10
C ILE A 2 14.97 -17.56 10.96
N LYS A 3 15.77 -17.45 9.88
CA LYS A 3 15.45 -16.61 8.70
C LYS A 3 14.08 -16.94 8.08
N ARG A 4 13.67 -18.22 8.08
CA ARG A 4 12.38 -18.67 7.53
C ARG A 4 11.20 -18.18 8.38
N TYR A 5 11.34 -18.21 9.71
CA TYR A 5 10.31 -17.70 10.62
C TYR A 5 10.19 -16.19 10.55
N VAL A 6 11.32 -15.47 10.54
CA VAL A 6 11.34 -14.01 10.41
C VAL A 6 10.69 -13.57 9.10
N SER A 7 11.00 -14.24 7.98
CA SER A 7 10.37 -13.97 6.68
C SER A 7 8.84 -14.16 6.69
N ILE A 8 8.35 -15.22 7.33
CA ILE A 8 6.89 -15.46 7.45
C ILE A 8 6.23 -14.35 8.28
N VAL A 9 6.83 -13.97 9.41
CA VAL A 9 6.31 -12.91 10.28
C VAL A 9 6.26 -11.57 9.53
N LEU A 10 7.33 -11.21 8.81
CA LEU A 10 7.37 -9.98 8.00
C LEU A 10 6.27 -9.96 6.93
N LYS A 11 6.05 -11.08 6.23
CA LYS A 11 4.97 -11.21 5.25
C LYS A 11 3.59 -11.07 5.87
N LEU A 12 3.36 -11.63 7.05
CA LEU A 12 2.08 -11.50 7.76
C LEU A 12 1.82 -10.05 8.22
N PHE A 13 2.84 -9.37 8.74
CA PHE A 13 2.73 -7.95 9.09
C PHE A 13 2.48 -7.07 7.85
N GLY A 14 3.22 -7.29 6.77
CA GLY A 14 3.01 -6.58 5.50
C GLY A 14 1.61 -6.81 4.93
N LEU A 15 1.12 -8.06 4.95
CA LEU A 15 -0.23 -8.41 4.55
C LEU A 15 -1.28 -7.70 5.41
N GLY A 16 -1.09 -7.64 6.74
CA GLY A 16 -1.97 -6.92 7.65
C GLY A 16 -2.05 -5.42 7.31
N MET A 17 -0.93 -4.78 6.99
CA MET A 17 -0.91 -3.38 6.56
C MET A 17 -1.65 -3.15 5.24
N VAL A 18 -1.44 -4.04 4.25
CA VAL A 18 -2.10 -3.95 2.94
C VAL A 18 -3.62 -4.18 3.06
N ILE A 19 -4.06 -5.14 3.88
CA ILE A 19 -5.48 -5.35 4.18
C ILE A 19 -6.07 -4.14 4.91
N GLY A 20 -5.34 -3.57 5.88
CA GLY A 20 -5.74 -2.34 6.55
C GLY A 20 -5.93 -1.18 5.57
N ALA A 21 -4.99 -1.00 4.64
CA ALA A 21 -5.10 -0.03 3.56
C ALA A 21 -6.32 -0.30 2.65
N GLY A 22 -6.60 -1.56 2.34
CA GLY A 22 -7.81 -2.00 1.63
C GLY A 22 -9.11 -1.67 2.36
N GLY A 23 -9.14 -1.88 3.68
CA GLY A 23 -10.28 -1.53 4.52
C GLY A 23 -10.53 -0.03 4.55
N LEU A 24 -9.47 0.78 4.69
CA LEU A 24 -9.56 2.24 4.60
C LEU A 24 -10.03 2.70 3.21
N TRP A 25 -9.53 2.08 2.15
CA TRP A 25 -9.92 2.38 0.78
C TRP A 25 -11.39 2.03 0.49
N ALA A 26 -11.87 0.87 0.95
CA ALA A 26 -13.26 0.45 0.82
C ALA A 26 -14.22 1.29 1.69
N GLY A 27 -13.79 1.63 2.91
CA GLY A 27 -14.54 2.45 3.87
C GLY A 27 -14.64 3.93 3.50
N ALA A 28 -13.79 4.41 2.59
CA ALA A 28 -13.78 5.80 2.13
C ALA A 28 -15.01 6.21 1.29
N ALA A 29 -16.03 5.33 1.16
CA ALA A 29 -17.28 5.58 0.44
C ALA A 29 -17.04 6.35 -0.85
N VAL A 30 -16.26 5.72 -1.75
CA VAL A 30 -15.80 6.27 -3.02
C VAL A 30 -16.99 6.56 -3.94
N LYS A 31 -17.71 7.65 -3.69
CA LYS A 31 -18.57 8.30 -4.67
C LYS A 31 -17.65 8.94 -5.69
N THR A 32 -17.18 8.14 -6.64
CA THR A 32 -17.06 8.47 -8.08
C THR A 32 -16.64 9.90 -8.43
N ARG A 33 -15.65 10.47 -7.73
CA ARG A 33 -15.07 11.75 -8.14
C ARG A 33 -14.09 11.44 -9.29
N SER A 34 -14.47 11.79 -10.52
CA SER A 34 -13.73 11.47 -11.76
C SER A 34 -12.25 11.87 -11.73
N LYS A 35 -11.89 12.87 -10.92
CA LYS A 35 -10.52 13.36 -10.74
C LYS A 35 -9.54 12.31 -10.16
N TYR A 36 -10.04 11.29 -9.45
CA TYR A 36 -9.21 10.32 -8.72
C TYR A 36 -9.29 8.89 -9.28
N ARG A 37 -9.80 8.71 -10.50
CA ARG A 37 -10.01 7.37 -11.08
C ARG A 37 -8.69 6.61 -11.26
N ASP A 38 -7.68 7.27 -11.81
CA ASP A 38 -6.36 6.65 -12.03
C ASP A 38 -5.66 6.34 -10.71
N GLU A 39 -5.80 7.23 -9.72
CA GLU A 39 -5.26 7.02 -8.37
C GLU A 39 -5.94 5.83 -7.68
N GLN A 40 -7.25 5.67 -7.82
CA GLN A 40 -7.99 4.52 -7.29
C GLN A 40 -7.59 3.21 -7.98
N THR A 41 -7.32 3.24 -9.29
CA THR A 41 -6.80 2.07 -10.00
C THR A 41 -5.39 1.73 -9.53
N LEU A 42 -4.53 2.72 -9.30
CA LEU A 42 -3.18 2.51 -8.75
C LEU A 42 -3.24 1.92 -7.34
N VAL A 43 -4.01 2.52 -6.43
CA VAL A 43 -4.21 2.07 -5.04
C VAL A 43 -4.81 0.66 -5.03
N GLY A 44 -5.87 0.42 -5.81
CA GLY A 44 -6.50 -0.88 -5.91
C GLY A 44 -5.55 -1.94 -6.45
N GLY A 45 -4.79 -1.62 -7.51
CA GLY A 45 -3.79 -2.53 -8.08
C GLY A 45 -2.69 -2.88 -7.08
N ALA A 46 -2.19 -1.90 -6.32
CA ALA A 46 -1.21 -2.13 -5.26
C ALA A 46 -1.79 -3.02 -4.16
N ILE A 47 -2.99 -2.73 -3.66
CA ILE A 47 -3.61 -3.51 -2.57
C ILE A 47 -3.89 -4.95 -2.99
N TRP A 48 -4.51 -5.15 -4.16
CA TRP A 48 -4.88 -6.49 -4.62
C TRP A 48 -3.65 -7.34 -4.96
N SER A 49 -2.68 -6.79 -5.70
CA SER A 49 -1.46 -7.53 -6.05
C SER A 49 -0.69 -7.96 -4.79
N GLN A 50 -0.55 -7.05 -3.82
CA GLN A 50 0.19 -7.31 -2.58
C GLN A 50 -0.61 -8.09 -1.54
N THR A 51 -1.89 -8.39 -1.79
CA THR A 51 -2.67 -9.35 -1.01
C THR A 51 -2.54 -10.74 -1.60
N ILE A 52 -2.76 -10.88 -2.91
CA ILE A 52 -2.77 -12.18 -3.60
C ILE A 52 -1.39 -12.83 -3.60
N ILE A 53 -0.34 -12.06 -3.90
CA ILE A 53 1.02 -12.59 -4.05
C ILE A 53 1.54 -13.22 -2.73
N PRO A 54 1.51 -12.53 -1.57
CA PRO A 54 1.93 -13.14 -0.31
C PRO A 54 1.09 -14.36 0.11
N ILE A 55 -0.22 -14.34 -0.14
CA ILE A 55 -1.09 -15.50 0.12
C ILE A 55 -0.67 -16.68 -0.75
N GLY A 56 -0.46 -16.48 -2.05
CA GLY A 56 0.05 -17.51 -2.96
C GLY A 56 1.39 -18.10 -2.50
N PHE A 57 2.31 -17.25 -2.03
CA PHE A 57 3.58 -17.72 -1.46
C PHE A 57 3.40 -18.53 -0.18
N MET A 58 2.47 -18.15 0.70
CA MET A 58 2.20 -18.91 1.92
C MET A 58 1.62 -20.29 1.59
N ILE A 59 0.69 -20.36 0.63
CA ILE A 59 0.10 -21.62 0.17
C ILE A 59 1.17 -22.53 -0.45
N SER A 60 2.00 -22.02 -1.36
CA SER A 60 3.12 -22.78 -1.97
C SER A 60 4.06 -23.35 -0.90
N LYS A 61 4.41 -22.57 0.13
CA LYS A 61 5.24 -23.07 1.25
C LYS A 61 4.57 -24.17 2.07
N ILE A 62 3.25 -24.13 2.23
CA ILE A 62 2.49 -25.17 2.96
C ILE A 62 2.38 -26.44 2.11
N ALA A 63 2.15 -26.30 0.81
CA ALA A 63 2.07 -27.40 -0.14
C ALA A 63 3.41 -28.10 -0.43
N LYS A 64 4.53 -27.58 0.12
CA LYS A 64 5.91 -28.06 -0.12
C LYS A 64 6.36 -28.00 -1.59
N GLU A 65 5.59 -27.34 -2.44
CA GLU A 65 6.00 -26.95 -3.79
C GLU A 65 6.78 -25.63 -3.66
N GLU A 66 8.04 -25.71 -3.23
CA GLU A 66 8.86 -24.52 -3.03
C GLU A 66 9.04 -23.79 -4.37
N LEU A 67 8.43 -22.61 -4.48
CA LEU A 67 8.69 -21.68 -5.58
C LEU A 67 10.18 -21.36 -5.62
N ASP A 68 10.75 -21.35 -6.83
CA ASP A 68 12.15 -21.01 -7.03
C ASP A 68 12.48 -19.65 -6.38
N LYS A 69 13.64 -19.58 -5.73
CA LYS A 69 14.12 -18.38 -5.04
C LYS A 69 14.14 -17.17 -5.98
N PHE A 70 14.43 -17.40 -7.26
CA PHE A 70 14.39 -16.36 -8.29
C PHE A 70 12.98 -15.76 -8.45
N VAL A 71 11.96 -16.60 -8.53
CA VAL A 71 10.56 -16.17 -8.62
C VAL A 71 10.14 -15.43 -7.35
N GLN A 72 10.55 -15.93 -6.17
CA GLN A 72 10.28 -15.24 -4.91
C GLN A 72 10.91 -13.85 -4.85
N ALA A 73 12.17 -13.72 -5.26
CA ALA A 73 12.88 -12.44 -5.31
C ALA A 73 12.22 -11.47 -6.31
N TYR A 74 11.84 -11.95 -7.50
CA TYR A 74 11.15 -11.14 -8.52
C TYR A 74 9.87 -10.51 -7.97
N PHE A 75 9.02 -11.32 -7.32
CA PHE A 75 7.77 -10.81 -6.76
C PHE A 75 8.01 -9.86 -5.57
N LEU A 76 9.00 -10.12 -4.72
CA LEU A 76 9.39 -9.20 -3.64
C LEU A 76 9.86 -7.86 -4.20
N VAL A 77 10.73 -7.85 -5.21
CA VAL A 77 11.20 -6.62 -5.87
C VAL A 77 10.04 -5.86 -6.49
N SER A 78 9.15 -6.54 -7.24
CA SER A 78 7.97 -5.90 -7.80
C SER A 78 7.06 -5.31 -6.71
N GLY A 79 6.92 -6.01 -5.58
CA GLY A 79 6.11 -5.55 -4.45
C GLY A 79 6.69 -4.31 -3.81
N VAL A 80 8.00 -4.28 -3.57
CA VAL A 80 8.71 -3.09 -3.10
C VAL A 80 8.47 -1.91 -4.03
N ILE A 81 8.68 -2.09 -5.34
CA ILE A 81 8.52 -1.01 -6.32
C ILE A 81 7.08 -0.48 -6.29
N ILE A 82 6.09 -1.36 -6.39
CA ILE A 82 4.66 -0.98 -6.43
C ILE A 82 4.24 -0.28 -5.14
N LEU A 83 4.60 -0.83 -3.97
CA LEU A 83 4.22 -0.29 -2.66
C LEU A 83 4.89 1.07 -2.40
N VAL A 84 6.18 1.17 -2.69
CA VAL A 84 6.94 2.40 -2.48
C VAL A 84 6.51 3.48 -3.45
N SER A 85 6.36 3.17 -4.74
CA SER A 85 5.93 4.15 -5.74
C SER A 85 4.51 4.65 -5.46
N THR A 86 3.58 3.74 -5.11
CA THR A 86 2.20 4.11 -4.78
C THR A 86 2.15 4.93 -3.50
N GLY A 87 2.83 4.49 -2.44
CA GLY A 87 2.86 5.21 -1.18
C GLY A 87 3.48 6.61 -1.30
N ALA A 88 4.60 6.73 -2.01
CA ALA A 88 5.25 8.01 -2.26
C ALA A 88 4.38 8.95 -3.13
N PHE A 89 3.72 8.41 -4.16
CA PHE A 89 2.83 9.19 -5.02
C PHE A 89 1.64 9.77 -4.23
N LEU A 90 1.01 8.95 -3.39
CA LEU A 90 -0.11 9.38 -2.55
C LEU A 90 0.31 10.47 -1.56
N ILE A 91 1.41 10.27 -0.83
CA ILE A 91 1.91 11.26 0.13
C ILE A 91 2.29 12.56 -0.57
N TYR A 92 2.95 12.49 -1.72
CA TYR A 92 3.31 13.67 -2.49
C TYR A 92 2.06 14.42 -3.01
N GLY A 93 1.07 13.69 -3.51
CA GLY A 93 -0.21 14.23 -3.96
C GLY A 93 -0.94 14.98 -2.85
N GLU A 94 -1.01 14.39 -1.66
CA GLU A 94 -1.63 14.99 -0.49
C GLU A 94 -0.85 16.22 0.01
N CYS A 95 0.48 16.13 0.14
CA CYS A 95 1.31 17.28 0.53
C CYS A 95 1.18 18.47 -0.42
N LYS A 96 1.12 18.21 -1.74
CA LYS A 96 0.91 19.27 -2.75
C LYS A 96 -0.49 19.87 -2.65
N THR A 97 -1.49 19.04 -2.39
CA THR A 97 -2.89 19.46 -2.24
C THR A 97 -3.08 20.32 -0.98
N MET A 98 -2.49 19.93 0.16
CA MET A 98 -2.49 20.73 1.39
C MET A 98 -1.86 22.12 1.16
N LYS A 99 -0.68 22.19 0.53
CA LYS A 99 -0.03 23.48 0.20
C LYS A 99 -0.90 24.38 -0.68
N THR A 100 -1.67 23.79 -1.59
CA THR A 100 -2.56 24.53 -2.49
C THR A 100 -3.83 25.01 -1.77
N ARG A 101 -4.30 24.28 -0.75
CA ARG A 101 -5.50 24.64 0.03
C ARG A 101 -5.28 25.76 1.02
N VAL A 102 -4.13 25.82 1.68
CA VAL A 102 -3.74 26.98 2.51
C VAL A 102 -3.83 28.29 1.72
N ARG A 103 -3.72 28.23 0.38
CA ARG A 103 -3.85 29.39 -0.51
C ARG A 103 -5.29 29.66 -1.00
N ARG A 104 -6.24 28.72 -0.84
CA ARG A 104 -7.62 28.78 -1.37
C ARG A 104 -8.72 28.71 -0.29
N GLU A 105 -8.39 28.93 0.98
CA GLU A 105 -9.37 28.93 2.09
C GLU A 105 -10.48 29.99 1.98
N ILE A 106 -10.40 30.90 1.02
CA ILE A 106 -11.31 32.04 0.88
C ILE A 106 -12.66 31.67 0.21
N GLU A 107 -12.79 30.52 -0.47
CA GLU A 107 -13.96 30.22 -1.32
C GLU A 107 -14.78 28.95 -0.99
N LEU A 108 -14.39 28.12 -0.02
CA LEU A 108 -15.09 26.85 0.24
C LEU A 108 -15.99 26.87 1.48
N SER A 109 -17.19 26.32 1.33
CA SER A 109 -18.11 26.07 2.45
C SER A 109 -17.52 25.13 3.51
N ILE A 110 -17.77 25.42 4.80
CA ILE A 110 -17.25 24.68 5.96
C ILE A 110 -17.51 23.17 5.87
N THR A 111 -18.69 22.79 5.36
CA THR A 111 -19.09 21.37 5.22
C THR A 111 -18.29 20.63 4.15
N GLN A 112 -17.98 21.28 3.03
CA GLN A 112 -17.13 20.69 1.99
C GLN A 112 -15.69 20.56 2.45
N LEU A 113 -15.17 21.55 3.21
CA LEU A 113 -13.81 21.48 3.77
C LEU A 113 -13.61 20.22 4.62
N ARG A 114 -14.58 19.92 5.50
CA ARG A 114 -14.50 18.79 6.44
C ARG A 114 -14.49 17.42 5.75
N VAL A 115 -15.27 17.27 4.67
CA VAL A 115 -15.32 16.03 3.88
C VAL A 115 -13.99 15.80 3.16
N ILE A 116 -13.42 16.86 2.59
CA ILE A 116 -12.17 16.74 1.84
C ILE A 116 -10.98 16.53 2.80
N GLU A 117 -10.97 17.17 3.97
CA GLU A 117 -9.95 16.93 5.00
C GLU A 117 -9.95 15.49 5.53
N THR A 118 -11.14 14.89 5.70
CA THR A 118 -11.26 13.48 6.09
C THR A 118 -10.70 12.56 5.00
N TYR A 119 -10.95 12.88 3.73
CA TYR A 119 -10.46 12.12 2.58
C TYR A 119 -8.93 12.17 2.44
N ASP A 120 -8.35 13.36 2.54
CA ASP A 120 -6.90 13.57 2.49
C ASP A 120 -6.19 12.73 3.57
N ARG A 121 -6.75 12.70 4.79
CA ARG A 121 -6.21 11.88 5.89
C ARG A 121 -6.26 10.39 5.59
N ILE A 122 -7.31 9.90 4.93
CA ILE A 122 -7.41 8.48 4.54
C ILE A 122 -6.36 8.14 3.49
N TYR A 123 -6.21 8.94 2.44
CA TYR A 123 -5.22 8.69 1.38
C TYR A 123 -3.79 8.81 1.89
N LEU A 124 -3.53 9.75 2.80
CA LEU A 124 -2.26 9.84 3.51
C LEU A 124 -1.99 8.58 4.34
N SER A 125 -3.01 8.08 5.05
CA SER A 125 -2.89 6.86 5.86
C SER A 125 -2.62 5.63 4.98
N ILE A 126 -3.32 5.49 3.85
CA ILE A 126 -3.07 4.45 2.85
C ILE A 126 -1.63 4.56 2.33
N GLY A 127 -1.18 5.77 1.99
CA GLY A 127 0.19 6.00 1.50
C GLY A 127 1.27 5.59 2.51
N ILE A 128 1.07 5.91 3.79
CA ILE A 128 1.97 5.51 4.89
C ILE A 128 1.98 3.99 5.06
N LEU A 129 0.80 3.34 5.07
CA LEU A 129 0.68 1.89 5.19
C LEU A 129 1.37 1.17 4.01
N CYS A 130 1.20 1.67 2.78
CA CYS A 130 1.88 1.15 1.60
C CYS A 130 3.39 1.30 1.71
N LEU A 131 3.91 2.46 2.13
CA LEU A 131 5.35 2.64 2.32
C LEU A 131 5.92 1.70 3.38
N LEU A 132 5.27 1.57 4.53
CA LEU A 132 5.70 0.66 5.59
C LEU A 132 5.69 -0.80 5.12
N ALA A 133 4.64 -1.22 4.42
CA ALA A 133 4.59 -2.55 3.82
C ALA A 133 5.71 -2.77 2.79
N GLY A 134 6.04 -1.75 1.99
CA GLY A 134 7.16 -1.77 1.05
C GLY A 134 8.52 -1.91 1.74
N LEU A 135 8.72 -1.23 2.87
CA LEU A 135 9.93 -1.36 3.68
C LEU A 135 10.06 -2.76 4.30
N LEU A 136 8.94 -3.35 4.76
CA LEU A 136 8.95 -4.74 5.23
C LEU A 136 9.26 -5.74 4.11
N ALA A 137 8.72 -5.53 2.92
CA ALA A 137 9.04 -6.35 1.75
C ALA A 137 10.52 -6.21 1.36
N LEU A 138 11.10 -5.01 1.47
CA LEU A 138 12.53 -4.78 1.24
C LEU A 138 13.38 -5.51 2.29
N ALA A 139 12.98 -5.46 3.56
CA ALA A 139 13.66 -6.21 4.62
C ALA A 139 13.60 -7.73 4.37
N ASP A 140 12.45 -8.25 3.92
CA ASP A 140 12.31 -9.67 3.56
C ASP A 140 13.18 -10.05 2.35
N LEU A 141 13.31 -9.16 1.36
CA LEU A 141 14.21 -9.35 0.22
C LEU A 141 15.67 -9.43 0.66
N VAL A 142 16.13 -8.53 1.55
CA VAL A 142 17.49 -8.56 2.09
C VAL A 142 17.75 -9.87 2.84
N ILE A 143 16.78 -10.32 3.66
CA ILE A 143 16.88 -11.60 4.38
C ILE A 143 16.93 -12.80 3.43
N LEU A 144 16.26 -12.73 2.28
CA LEU A 144 16.26 -13.78 1.27
C LEU A 144 17.61 -13.87 0.52
N LEU A 145 18.27 -12.74 0.30
CA LEU A 145 19.55 -12.63 -0.41
C LEU A 145 20.75 -12.98 0.48
N CYS A 146 20.66 -12.75 1.79
CA CYS A 146 21.69 -13.10 2.78
C CYS A 146 21.56 -14.53 3.32
#